data_AF-A0A442HT31-F1
#
_entry.id   AF-A0A442HT31-F1
#
_cell.length_a   1.000
_cell.length_b   1.000
_cell.length_c   1.000
_cell.angle_alpha   90.00
_cell.angle_beta   90.00
_cell.angle_gamma   90.00
#
_symmetry.space_group_name_H-M   'P 1'
#
loop_
_entity.id
_entity.type
_entity.pdbx_description
1 polymer ?
#
loop_
_entity_poly.entity_id
_entity_poly.type
_entity_poly.pdbx_seq_one_letter_code
_entity_poly.pdbx_strand_id
1 'polypeptide(L)'
;MSATGLYASDLKRRGINPATLARLVDEGILQRPSRGLYERADADVDIAHSMAEVATRVSKGVICLVSALQFHEITLQLPRSVWIAIGSKDRKPAIDPPPIRVARFGE
;
A
#
# COMPACT_ATOMS: atom_id res chain seq x y z
N MET A 1 -9.74 8.70 8.64
CA MET A 1 -10.01 9.30 7.31
C MET A 1 -8.91 8.79 6.40
N SER A 2 -9.21 7.86 5.48
CA SER A 2 -8.22 6.97 4.82
C SER A 2 -7.14 7.68 4.00
N ALA A 3 -5.90 7.22 4.16
CA ALA A 3 -4.73 7.60 3.39
C ALA A 3 -4.84 7.12 1.92
N THR A 4 -5.33 7.98 1.01
CA THR A 4 -5.30 7.70 -0.44
C THR A 4 -3.97 8.17 -1.01
N GLY A 5 -3.02 7.25 -1.21
CA GLY A 5 -1.81 7.51 -1.96
C GLY A 5 -2.10 7.61 -3.46
N LEU A 6 -1.54 8.60 -4.16
CA LEU A 6 -1.72 8.79 -5.60
C LEU A 6 -0.37 8.78 -6.32
N TYR A 7 -0.33 8.17 -7.50
CA TYR A 7 0.86 8.24 -8.34
C TYR A 7 1.00 9.63 -8.99
N ALA A 8 2.24 10.01 -9.29
CA ALA A 8 2.57 11.25 -9.99
C ALA A 8 1.81 11.38 -11.32
N SER A 9 1.53 10.26 -12.00
CA SER A 9 0.71 10.20 -13.21
C SER A 9 -0.74 10.62 -12.95
N ASP A 10 -1.33 10.19 -11.83
CA ASP A 10 -2.70 10.54 -11.46
C ASP A 10 -2.81 12.00 -11.05
N LEU A 11 -1.83 12.50 -10.30
CA LEU A 11 -1.74 13.89 -9.90
C LEU A 11 -1.54 14.81 -11.12
N LYS A 12 -0.70 14.38 -12.08
CA LYS A 12 -0.52 15.07 -13.36
C LYS A 12 -1.82 15.11 -14.18
N ARG A 13 -2.58 14.01 -14.23
CA ARG A 13 -3.91 13.98 -14.87
C ARG A 13 -4.91 14.91 -14.21
N ARG A 14 -4.74 15.17 -12.91
CA ARG A 14 -5.52 16.16 -12.14
C ARG A 14 -4.98 17.59 -12.26
N GLY A 15 -3.99 17.84 -13.13
CA GLY A 15 -3.42 19.16 -13.37
C GLY A 15 -2.42 19.63 -12.30
N ILE A 16 -1.99 18.75 -11.40
CA ILE A 16 -1.04 19.11 -10.34
C ILE A 16 0.38 19.05 -10.89
N ASN A 17 1.09 20.18 -10.80
CA ASN A 17 2.46 20.31 -11.29
C ASN A 17 3.45 19.58 -10.35
N PRO A 18 4.45 18.85 -10.90
CA PRO A 18 5.54 18.26 -10.11
C PRO A 18 6.24 19.23 -9.14
N ALA A 19 6.40 20.50 -9.49
CA ALA A 19 6.99 21.52 -8.61
C ALA A 19 6.12 21.77 -7.35
N THR A 20 4.79 21.73 -7.51
CA THR A 20 3.85 21.83 -6.39
C THR A 20 3.99 20.63 -5.46
N LEU A 21 4.14 19.41 -6.02
CA LEU A 21 4.36 18.21 -5.22
C LEU A 21 5.69 18.25 -4.46
N ALA A 22 6.76 18.73 -5.09
CA ALA A 22 8.05 18.92 -4.43
C ALA A 22 7.93 19.90 -3.26
N ARG A 23 7.32 21.07 -3.49
CA ARG A 23 7.07 22.07 -2.43
C ARG A 23 6.27 21.50 -1.26
N LEU A 24 5.20 20.75 -1.54
CA LEU A 24 4.37 20.16 -0.49
C LEU A 24 5.07 19.06 0.30
N VAL A 25 6.06 18.38 -0.31
CA VAL A 25 6.95 17.46 0.41
C VAL A 25 7.94 18.23 1.29
N ASP A 26 8.54 19.30 0.79
CA ASP A 26 9.44 20.17 1.56
C ASP A 26 8.73 20.83 2.75
N GLU A 27 7.46 21.19 2.58
CA GLU A 27 6.59 21.74 3.63
C GLU A 27 6.08 20.67 4.62
N GLY A 28 6.39 19.39 4.41
CA GLY A 28 5.97 18.29 5.28
C GLY A 28 4.47 17.99 5.23
N ILE A 29 3.75 18.48 4.22
CA ILE A 29 2.32 18.21 4.01
C ILE A 29 2.11 16.88 3.30
N LEU A 30 3.02 16.54 2.39
CA LEU A 30 3.08 15.25 1.70
C LEU A 30 4.36 14.49 2.07
N GLN A 31 4.31 13.17 2.01
CA GLN A 31 5.49 12.32 2.00
C GLN A 31 5.54 11.47 0.73
N ARG A 32 6.74 10.99 0.41
CA ARG A 32 7.04 10.22 -0.79
C ARG A 32 7.58 8.83 -0.41
N PRO A 33 6.71 7.88 -0.02
CA PRO A 33 7.12 6.56 0.47
C PRO A 33 7.81 5.71 -0.61
N SER A 34 7.55 5.96 -1.89
CA SER A 34 8.25 5.31 -3.00
C SER A 34 8.30 6.18 -4.26
N ARG A 35 9.10 5.78 -5.25
CA ARG A 35 9.31 6.57 -6.47
C ARG A 35 8.00 6.81 -7.22
N GLY A 36 7.51 8.04 -7.10
CA GLY A 36 6.33 8.51 -7.82
C GLY A 36 5.02 8.29 -7.08
N LEU A 37 5.04 7.75 -5.86
CA LEU A 37 3.89 7.68 -4.97
C LEU A 37 3.94 8.86 -4.00
N TYR A 38 2.84 9.59 -3.88
CA TYR A 38 2.69 10.71 -2.94
C TYR A 38 1.48 10.45 -2.04
N GLU A 39 1.63 10.77 -0.76
CA GLU A 39 0.58 10.64 0.24
C GLU A 39 0.66 11.79 1.24
N ARG A 40 -0.43 12.05 1.96
CA ARG A 40 -0.43 13.05 3.04
C ARG A 40 0.46 12.58 4.19
N ALA A 41 1.27 13.49 4.72
CA ALA A 41 2.20 13.18 5.81
C ALA A 41 1.49 12.91 7.15
N ASP A 42 0.29 13.47 7.33
CA ASP A 42 -0.57 13.24 8.50
C ASP A 42 -1.57 12.10 8.30
N ALA A 43 -1.41 11.32 7.23
CA ALA A 43 -2.29 10.21 6.97
C ALA A 43 -1.97 9.09 7.97
N ASP A 44 -2.96 8.71 8.79
CA ASP A 44 -2.88 7.46 9.53
C ASP A 44 -2.61 6.34 8.52
N VAL A 45 -1.45 5.70 8.67
CA VAL A 45 -1.10 4.51 7.90
C VAL A 45 -1.99 3.39 8.41
N ASP A 46 -3.21 3.36 7.90
CA ASP A 46 -4.19 2.34 8.19
C ASP A 46 -3.77 1.03 7.51
N ILE A 47 -4.22 -0.09 8.06
CA ILE A 47 -4.10 -1.41 7.46
C ILE A 47 -4.63 -1.41 6.02
N ALA A 48 -5.69 -0.66 5.72
CA ALA A 48 -6.19 -0.47 4.37
C ALA A 48 -5.15 0.13 3.40
N HIS A 49 -4.37 1.10 3.88
CA HIS A 49 -3.29 1.72 3.11
C HIS A 49 -2.16 0.72 2.84
N SER A 50 -1.72 0.01 3.88
CA SER A 50 -0.70 -1.03 3.75
C SER A 50 -1.14 -2.12 2.76
N MET A 51 -2.42 -2.50 2.75
CA MET A 51 -2.96 -3.46 1.79
C MET A 51 -2.96 -2.92 0.35
N ALA A 52 -3.34 -1.65 0.15
CA ALA A 52 -3.33 -1.01 -1.17
C ALA A 52 -1.90 -0.92 -1.74
N GLU A 53 -0.93 -0.56 -0.91
CA GLU A 53 0.48 -0.51 -1.28
C GLU A 53 1.01 -1.89 -1.69
N VAL A 54 0.70 -2.93 -0.90
CA VAL A 54 1.09 -4.31 -1.20
C VAL A 54 0.41 -4.82 -2.46
N ALA A 55 -0.88 -4.55 -2.67
CA ALA A 55 -1.60 -4.95 -3.88
C ALA A 55 -0.99 -4.30 -5.14
N THR A 56 -0.52 -3.06 -5.01
CA THR A 56 0.16 -2.35 -6.10
C THR A 56 1.54 -2.95 -6.39
N ARG A 57 2.32 -3.27 -5.36
CA ARG A 57 3.68 -3.82 -5.50
C ARG A 57 3.70 -5.31 -5.87
N VAL A 58 2.68 -6.08 -5.49
CA VAL A 58 2.54 -7.53 -5.73
C VAL A 58 1.31 -7.80 -6.58
N SER A 59 1.34 -7.35 -7.83
CA SER A 59 0.19 -7.44 -8.74
C SER A 59 -0.32 -8.85 -9.03
N LYS A 60 0.48 -9.89 -8.77
CA LYS A 60 0.10 -11.31 -8.92
C LYS A 60 -0.35 -11.97 -7.61
N GLY A 61 -0.24 -11.28 -6.48
CA GLY A 61 -0.63 -11.79 -5.17
C GLY A 61 -2.07 -11.45 -4.83
N VAL A 62 -2.67 -12.24 -3.95
CA VAL A 62 -4.04 -12.02 -3.45
C VAL A 62 -3.98 -11.71 -1.95
N ILE A 63 -4.63 -10.62 -1.50
CA ILE A 63 -4.78 -10.36 -0.05
C ILE A 63 -5.62 -11.49 0.56
N CYS A 64 -5.14 -12.11 1.64
CA CYS A 64 -5.77 -13.33 2.19
C CYS A 64 -5.85 -13.34 3.73
N LEU A 65 -6.46 -14.38 4.28
CA LEU A 65 -6.54 -14.67 5.72
C LEU A 65 -7.06 -13.46 6.52
N VAL A 66 -6.47 -13.19 7.68
CA VAL A 66 -6.89 -12.11 8.58
C VAL A 66 -6.85 -10.73 7.91
N SER A 67 -5.98 -10.49 6.92
CA SER A 67 -5.97 -9.23 6.16
C SER A 67 -7.23 -9.10 5.29
N ALA A 68 -7.66 -10.17 4.62
CA ALA A 68 -8.90 -10.17 3.85
C ALA A 68 -10.13 -10.02 4.75
N LEU A 69 -10.16 -10.74 5.89
CA LEU A 69 -11.24 -10.60 6.87
C LEU A 69 -11.33 -9.17 7.42
N GLN A 70 -10.19 -8.55 7.72
CA GLN A 70 -10.13 -7.18 8.20
C GLN A 70 -10.61 -6.20 7.12
N PHE A 71 -10.22 -6.40 5.86
CA PHE A 71 -10.68 -5.57 4.74
C PHE A 71 -12.20 -5.64 4.54
N HIS A 72 -12.81 -6.82 4.76
CA HIS A 72 -14.25 -7.01 4.66
C HIS A 72 -15.01 -6.73 5.97
N GLU A 73 -14.32 -6.20 7.00
CA GLU A 73 -14.90 -5.88 8.31
C GLU A 73 -15.54 -7.10 9.01
N ILE A 74 -15.04 -8.31 8.74
CA ILE A 74 -15.51 -9.60 9.29
C ILE A 74 -14.72 -9.99 10.55
N THR A 75 -13.74 -9.18 10.96
CA THR A 75 -12.94 -9.41 12.17
C THR A 75 -12.62 -8.10 12.87
N LEU A 76 -12.29 -8.19 14.16
CA LEU A 76 -11.78 -7.07 14.97
C LEU A 76 -10.25 -7.15 15.15
N GLN A 77 -9.62 -8.15 14.55
CA GLN A 77 -8.18 -8.36 14.67
C GLN A 77 -7.42 -7.37 13.78
N LEU A 78 -6.52 -6.58 14.36
CA LEU A 78 -5.63 -5.69 13.63
C LEU A 78 -4.32 -6.42 13.26
N PRO A 79 -4.15 -6.92 12.02
CA PRO A 79 -2.95 -7.63 11.64
C PRO A 79 -1.71 -6.73 11.61
N ARG A 80 -0.63 -7.17 12.24
CA ARG A 80 0.69 -6.48 12.22
C ARG A 80 1.43 -6.60 10.88
N SER A 81 0.88 -7.34 9.92
CA SER A 81 1.48 -7.58 8.60
C SER A 81 0.38 -7.86 7.59
N VAL A 82 0.60 -7.49 6.34
CA VAL A 82 -0.31 -7.81 5.25
C VAL A 82 -0.09 -9.25 4.81
N TRP A 83 -1.13 -10.07 4.88
CA TRP A 83 -1.11 -11.44 4.38
C TRP A 83 -1.42 -11.46 2.88
N ILE A 84 -0.49 -12.04 2.12
CA ILE A 84 -0.65 -12.27 0.70
C ILE A 84 -0.50 -13.75 0.38
N ALA A 85 -1.35 -14.24 -0.50
CA ALA A 85 -1.22 -15.55 -1.12
C ALA A 85 -0.58 -15.40 -2.50
N ILE A 86 0.42 -16.22 -2.78
CA ILE A 86 1.10 -16.31 -4.09
C ILE A 86 1.22 -17.78 -4.52
N GLY A 87 1.55 -18.03 -5.78
CA GLY A 87 1.72 -19.39 -6.29
C GLY A 87 2.82 -20.16 -5.57
N SER A 88 2.74 -21.50 -5.58
CA SER A 88 3.71 -22.40 -4.94
C SER A 88 5.16 -22.12 -5.36
N LYS A 89 5.37 -21.81 -6.65
CA LYS A 89 6.70 -21.57 -7.25
C LYS A 89 7.08 -20.09 -7.36
N ASP A 90 6.21 -19.17 -6.95
CA ASP A 90 6.49 -17.73 -7.11
C ASP A 90 7.62 -17.27 -6.19
N ARG A 91 8.40 -16.26 -6.61
CA ARG A 91 9.39 -15.66 -5.73
C ARG A 91 8.70 -14.84 -4.64
N LYS A 92 9.15 -14.94 -3.39
CA LYS A 92 8.70 -14.06 -2.31
C LYS A 92 9.00 -12.60 -2.68
N PRO A 93 8.00 -11.69 -2.69
CA PRO A 93 8.24 -10.27 -2.91
C PRO A 93 9.20 -9.72 -1.85
N ALA A 94 10.19 -8.94 -2.28
CA ALA A 94 11.07 -8.20 -1.39
C ALA A 94 10.48 -6.80 -1.23
N ILE A 95 9.73 -6.59 -0.15
CA ILE A 95 9.08 -5.32 0.19
C ILE A 95 9.50 -4.94 1.59
N ASP A 96 9.90 -3.68 1.77
CA ASP A 96 10.27 -3.09 3.05
C ASP A 96 9.93 -1.60 3.06
N PRO A 97 9.23 -1.09 4.08
CA PRO A 97 7.89 -1.45 4.56
C PRO A 97 6.78 -1.32 3.47
N PRO A 98 5.53 -1.81 3.71
CA PRO A 98 4.99 -2.42 4.95
C PRO A 98 5.32 -3.92 5.07
N PRO A 99 5.31 -4.48 6.29
CA PRO A 99 5.64 -5.89 6.53
C PRO A 99 4.62 -6.83 5.90
N ILE A 100 5.11 -7.83 5.16
CA ILE A 100 4.27 -8.84 4.49
C ILE A 100 4.48 -10.25 5.05
N ARG A 101 3.41 -11.04 5.08
CA ARG A 101 3.44 -12.49 5.31
C ARG A 101 2.90 -13.22 4.10
N VAL A 102 3.57 -14.31 3.73
CA VAL A 102 3.26 -15.04 2.49
C VAL A 102 2.64 -16.39 2.83
N ALA A 103 1.41 -16.59 2.37
CA ALA A 103 0.81 -17.90 2.21
C ALA A 103 1.12 -18.44 0.80
N ARG A 104 1.35 -19.74 0.69
CA ARG A 104 1.59 -20.41 -0.59
C ARG A 104 0.34 -21.19 -0.96
N PHE A 105 -0.20 -20.95 -2.15
CA PHE A 105 -1.18 -21.87 -2.72
C PHE A 105 -0.48 -23.18 -3.02
N GLY A 106 -0.86 -24.25 -2.32
CA GLY A 106 -0.54 -25.61 -2.71
C GLY A 106 -1.46 -26.03 -3.85
N GLU A 107 -0.95 -26.88 -4.74
CA GLU A 107 -1.82 -27.76 -5.54
C GLU A 107 -2.35 -28.89 -4.68
#